data_AF-A0A0F9N433-F1
#
_entry.id   AF-A0A0F9N433-F1
#
_cell.length_a   1.000
_cell.length_b   1.000
_cell.length_c   1.000
_cell.angle_alpha   90.00
_cell.angle_beta   90.00
_cell.angle_gamma   90.00
#
_symmetry.space_group_name_H-M   'P 1'
#
loop_
_entity.id
_entity.type
_entity.pdbx_description
1 polymer ?
#
loop_
_entity_poly.entity_id
_entity_poly.type
_entity_poly.pdbx_seq_one_letter_code
_entity_poly.pdbx_strand_id
1 'polypeptide(L)'
;MIKRMEEEVKTQEEIKMLEKLKDKFLKLNNLLKNSEYNIYSVLYEQYIYLNEFKKVLGNLNNDLSYIACLMVKQYLLKKHNFSHDLDMSLKKQGTPGLDIDEITIENERCIAEIKTIFPYQNKNYFGAEQKKAFRKDFKKLKENDAKYKYLFVVEEKSFNILKKKYISELTGITTVLLPSGKLFQV
;
A
#
# COMPACT_ATOMS: atom_id res chain seq x y z
N MET A 1 -2.63 29.79 -10.65
CA MET A 1 -2.02 29.98 -9.31
C MET A 1 -1.94 28.61 -8.65
N ILE A 2 -0.81 27.92 -8.79
CA ILE A 2 -0.59 26.59 -8.21
C ILE A 2 -0.46 26.81 -6.70
N LYS A 3 -1.43 26.36 -5.90
CA LYS A 3 -1.23 26.18 -4.45
C LYS A 3 0.00 25.31 -4.32
N ARG A 4 1.12 25.87 -3.85
CA ARG A 4 2.25 25.09 -3.33
C ARG A 4 1.63 24.12 -2.34
N MET A 5 1.66 22.84 -2.67
CA MET A 5 1.39 21.78 -1.70
C MET A 5 2.32 22.07 -0.53
N GLU A 6 1.75 22.25 0.67
CA GLU A 6 2.53 22.28 1.91
C GLU A 6 3.51 21.10 1.83
N GLU A 7 4.80 21.40 1.94
CA GLU A 7 5.85 20.40 1.81
C GLU A 7 5.60 19.31 2.86
N GLU A 8 5.23 18.16 2.34
CA GLU A 8 4.86 17.00 3.13
C GLU A 8 6.11 16.54 3.89
N VAL A 9 6.09 16.69 5.23
CA VAL A 9 7.22 16.35 6.09
C VAL A 9 7.41 14.83 6.11
N LYS A 10 8.35 14.37 5.29
CA LYS A 10 8.85 13.00 5.30
C LYS A 10 10.03 12.90 6.25
N THR A 11 10.12 11.81 6.99
CA THR A 11 11.30 11.55 7.82
C THR A 11 12.52 11.28 6.94
N GLN A 12 13.72 11.44 7.48
CA GLN A 12 14.96 11.13 6.74
C GLN A 12 14.98 9.67 6.26
N GLU A 13 14.44 8.74 7.05
CA GLU A 13 14.39 7.34 6.64
C GLU A 13 13.35 7.08 5.56
N GLU A 14 12.25 7.85 5.56
CA GLU A 14 11.30 7.79 4.46
C GLU A 14 11.89 8.31 3.14
N ILE A 15 12.68 9.38 3.20
CA ILE A 15 13.41 9.92 2.05
C ILE A 15 14.41 8.89 1.52
N LYS A 16 15.25 8.28 2.39
CA LYS A 16 16.21 7.25 1.99
C LYS A 16 15.55 6.05 1.30
N MET A 17 14.35 5.65 1.74
CA MET A 17 13.61 4.57 1.11
C MET A 17 13.13 4.94 -0.30
N LEU A 18 12.66 6.18 -0.49
CA LEU A 18 12.28 6.70 -1.81
C LEU A 18 13.49 6.86 -2.75
N GLU A 19 14.65 7.25 -2.23
CA GLU A 19 15.91 7.30 -3.00
C GLU A 19 16.32 5.92 -3.51
N LYS A 20 16.24 4.88 -2.67
CA LYS A 20 16.50 3.49 -3.11
C LYS A 20 15.56 3.07 -4.24
N LEU A 21 14.29 3.47 -4.18
CA LEU A 21 13.32 3.18 -5.24
C LEU A 21 13.67 3.94 -6.53
N LYS A 22 14.06 5.21 -6.44
CA LYS A 22 14.57 6.00 -7.58
C LYS A 22 15.78 5.30 -8.23
N ASP A 23 16.77 4.90 -7.44
CA ASP A 23 17.97 4.23 -7.95
C ASP A 23 17.65 2.91 -8.66
N LYS A 24 16.67 2.16 -8.13
CA LYS A 24 16.15 0.95 -8.76
C LYS A 24 15.57 1.25 -10.16
N PHE A 25 14.74 2.27 -10.29
CA PHE A 25 14.17 2.66 -11.58
C PHE A 25 15.23 3.14 -12.58
N LEU A 26 16.25 3.85 -12.11
CA LEU A 26 17.38 4.26 -12.97
C LEU A 26 18.15 3.04 -13.49
N LYS A 27 18.43 2.05 -12.64
CA LYS A 27 19.05 0.78 -13.05
C LYS A 27 18.19 0.02 -14.06
N LEU A 28 16.88 -0.05 -13.84
CA LEU A 28 15.96 -0.71 -14.77
C LEU A 28 15.94 0.00 -16.14
N ASN A 29 15.88 1.33 -16.14
CA ASN A 29 15.92 2.12 -17.37
C ASN A 29 17.24 1.90 -18.13
N ASN A 30 18.37 1.85 -17.43
CA ASN A 30 19.66 1.55 -18.04
C ASN A 30 19.71 0.12 -18.60
N LEU A 31 19.14 -0.86 -17.90
CA LEU A 31 19.05 -2.23 -18.40
C LEU A 31 18.20 -2.27 -19.69
N LEU A 32 17.02 -1.65 -19.69
CA LEU A 32 16.14 -1.59 -20.87
C LEU A 32 16.79 -0.89 -22.07
N LYS A 33 17.62 0.13 -21.85
CA LYS A 33 18.30 0.86 -22.93
C LYS A 33 19.50 0.11 -23.51
N ASN A 34 20.19 -0.69 -22.69
CA ASN A 34 21.46 -1.31 -23.05
C ASN A 34 21.34 -2.83 -23.28
N SER A 35 20.15 -3.39 -23.21
CA SER A 35 19.91 -4.81 -23.41
C SER A 35 18.82 -5.02 -24.47
N GLU A 36 19.05 -5.99 -25.34
CA GLU A 36 18.10 -6.39 -26.37
C GLU A 36 17.64 -7.81 -26.09
N TYR A 37 16.34 -8.00 -25.88
CA TYR A 37 15.80 -9.33 -25.66
C TYR A 37 15.67 -10.05 -27.00
N ASN A 38 16.52 -11.04 -27.23
CA ASN A 38 16.46 -11.87 -28.42
C ASN A 38 15.71 -13.18 -28.12
N ILE A 39 14.49 -13.31 -28.65
CA ILE A 39 13.68 -14.53 -28.51
C ILE A 39 14.27 -15.78 -29.18
N TYR A 40 15.21 -15.58 -30.12
CA TYR A 40 15.90 -16.66 -30.83
C TYR A 40 17.22 -17.07 -30.15
N SER A 41 17.60 -16.41 -29.05
CA SER A 41 18.76 -16.81 -28.24
C SER A 41 18.55 -18.17 -27.56
N VAL A 42 19.65 -18.81 -27.16
CA VAL A 42 19.59 -20.06 -26.39
C VAL A 42 18.95 -19.84 -25.02
N LEU A 43 18.28 -20.87 -24.48
CA LEU A 43 17.52 -20.75 -23.22
C LEU A 43 18.32 -20.19 -22.04
N TYR A 44 19.62 -20.49 -21.99
CA TYR A 44 20.50 -19.96 -20.94
C TYR A 44 20.66 -18.44 -21.05
N GLU A 45 20.81 -17.88 -22.24
CA GLU A 45 20.90 -16.44 -22.46
C GLU A 45 19.58 -15.75 -22.10
N GLN A 46 18.44 -16.37 -22.46
CA GLN A 46 17.13 -15.88 -22.03
C GLN A 46 16.97 -15.88 -20.51
N TYR A 47 17.44 -16.94 -19.84
CA TYR A 47 17.45 -17.01 -18.38
C TYR A 47 18.31 -15.92 -17.76
N ILE A 48 19.54 -15.72 -18.26
CA ILE A 48 20.43 -14.66 -17.77
C ILE A 48 19.78 -13.30 -17.92
N TYR A 49 19.19 -13.01 -19.08
CA TYR A 49 18.46 -11.78 -19.32
C TYR A 49 17.37 -11.56 -18.27
N LEU A 50 16.42 -12.50 -18.13
CA LEU A 50 15.32 -12.39 -17.17
C LEU A 50 15.81 -12.30 -15.71
N ASN A 51 16.91 -12.96 -15.38
CA ASN A 51 17.48 -12.92 -14.04
C ASN A 51 18.06 -11.54 -13.70
N GLU A 52 18.64 -10.82 -14.66
CA GLU A 52 19.08 -9.43 -14.44
C GLU A 52 17.90 -8.49 -14.15
N PHE A 53 16.78 -8.63 -14.88
CA PHE A 53 15.55 -7.89 -14.55
C PHE A 53 15.06 -8.22 -13.15
N LYS A 54 15.04 -9.50 -12.78
CA LYS A 54 14.63 -9.96 -11.45
C LYS A 54 15.51 -9.37 -10.36
N LYS A 55 16.84 -9.33 -10.54
CA LYS A 55 17.79 -8.75 -9.57
C LYS A 55 17.55 -7.25 -9.37
N VAL A 56 17.33 -6.51 -10.46
CA VAL A 56 17.08 -5.06 -10.39
C VAL A 56 15.73 -4.77 -9.74
N LEU A 57 14.65 -5.38 -10.23
CA LEU A 57 13.30 -5.15 -9.71
C LEU A 57 13.18 -5.59 -8.24
N GLY A 58 13.84 -6.69 -7.87
CA GLY A 58 13.73 -7.26 -6.53
C GLY A 58 12.27 -7.53 -6.17
N ASN A 59 11.86 -7.16 -4.96
CA ASN A 59 10.48 -7.30 -4.52
C ASN A 59 9.68 -6.01 -4.71
N LEU A 60 9.12 -5.83 -5.92
CA LEU A 60 8.30 -4.66 -6.26
C LEU A 60 7.03 -4.54 -5.40
N ASN A 61 6.48 -5.65 -4.92
CA ASN A 61 5.29 -5.61 -4.05
C ASN A 61 5.60 -4.91 -2.72
N ASN A 62 6.81 -5.08 -2.19
CA ASN A 62 7.24 -4.36 -1.00
C ASN A 62 7.38 -2.87 -1.25
N ASP A 63 7.93 -2.49 -2.41
CA ASP A 63 8.03 -1.07 -2.80
C ASP A 63 6.63 -0.43 -2.92
N LEU A 64 5.68 -1.13 -3.56
CA LEU A 64 4.30 -0.66 -3.67
C LEU A 64 3.61 -0.54 -2.31
N SER A 65 3.79 -1.53 -1.43
CA SER A 65 3.29 -1.46 -0.06
C SER A 65 3.89 -0.29 0.71
N TYR A 66 5.17 0.00 0.52
CA TYR A 66 5.82 1.14 1.16
C TYR A 66 5.23 2.49 0.68
N ILE A 67 5.02 2.66 -0.63
CA ILE A 67 4.33 3.83 -1.17
C ILE A 67 2.91 3.94 -0.61
N ALA A 68 2.19 2.82 -0.51
CA ALA A 68 0.85 2.81 0.10
C ALA A 68 0.89 3.29 1.56
N CYS A 69 1.88 2.88 2.35
CA CYS A 69 2.08 3.38 3.71
C CYS A 69 2.24 4.91 3.76
N LEU A 70 3.07 5.48 2.88
CA LEU A 70 3.24 6.94 2.81
C LEU A 70 1.93 7.65 2.41
N MET A 71 1.17 7.09 1.48
CA MET A 71 -0.15 7.63 1.11
C MET A 71 -1.14 7.58 2.29
N VAL A 72 -1.06 6.55 3.14
CA VAL A 72 -1.87 6.47 4.35
C VAL A 72 -1.45 7.54 5.35
N LYS A 73 -0.15 7.74 5.58
CA LYS A 73 0.35 8.85 6.41
C LYS A 73 -0.21 10.18 5.94
N GLN A 74 -0.13 10.48 4.64
CA GLN A 74 -0.74 11.70 4.07
C GLN A 74 -2.23 11.81 4.36
N TYR A 75 -2.96 10.71 4.20
CA TYR A 75 -4.40 10.70 4.43
C TYR A 75 -4.73 10.94 5.90
N LEU A 76 -4.04 10.26 6.82
CA LEU A 76 -4.27 10.35 8.25
C LEU A 76 -3.91 11.72 8.81
N LEU A 77 -2.75 12.29 8.43
CA LEU A 77 -2.35 13.64 8.86
C LEU A 77 -3.30 14.74 8.38
N LYS A 78 -4.01 14.52 7.27
CA LYS A 78 -5.07 15.45 6.80
C LYS A 78 -6.39 15.29 7.55
N LYS A 79 -6.60 14.17 8.23
CA LYS A 79 -7.87 13.82 8.88
C LYS A 79 -7.83 13.95 10.40
N HIS A 80 -6.68 13.70 11.00
CA HIS A 80 -6.49 13.63 12.43
C HIS A 80 -5.22 14.35 12.83
N ASN A 81 -5.19 14.86 14.05
CA ASN A 81 -4.00 15.41 14.67
C ASN A 81 -3.37 14.33 15.53
N PHE A 82 -2.13 13.95 15.24
CA PHE A 82 -1.39 12.98 16.05
C PHE A 82 -0.48 13.70 17.05
N SER A 83 -0.28 13.08 18.21
CA SER A 83 0.59 13.62 19.27
C SER A 83 2.08 13.53 18.94
N HIS A 84 2.42 12.85 17.84
CA HIS A 84 3.77 12.56 17.40
C HIS A 84 3.84 12.48 15.86
N ASP A 85 5.04 12.50 15.32
CA ASP A 85 5.26 12.30 13.89
C ASP A 85 5.01 10.85 13.51
N LEU A 86 4.01 10.61 12.65
CA LEU A 86 3.79 9.30 12.05
C LEU A 86 4.99 8.93 11.17
N ASP A 87 5.78 7.94 11.58
CA ASP A 87 6.90 7.42 10.80
C ASP A 87 6.58 6.01 10.30
N MET A 88 6.25 5.91 9.00
CA MET A 88 5.87 4.64 8.38
C MET A 88 7.07 3.71 8.15
N SER A 89 8.30 4.16 8.39
CA SER A 89 9.51 3.34 8.27
C SER A 89 9.76 2.44 9.49
N LEU A 90 9.18 2.79 10.64
CA LEU A 90 9.42 2.09 11.90
C LEU A 90 8.81 0.68 11.93
N LYS A 91 7.75 0.44 11.16
CA LYS A 91 7.08 -0.86 11.09
C LYS A 91 7.54 -1.65 9.89
N LYS A 92 8.33 -2.70 10.13
CA LYS A 92 8.74 -3.63 9.06
C LYS A 92 7.50 -4.31 8.46
N GLN A 93 7.45 -4.38 7.14
CA GLN A 93 6.40 -5.10 6.44
C GLN A 93 6.38 -6.58 6.86
N GLY A 94 5.19 -7.11 7.18
CA GLY A 94 5.01 -8.50 7.62
C GLY A 94 5.21 -8.73 9.12
N THR A 95 5.45 -7.68 9.90
CA THR A 95 5.45 -7.78 11.37
C THR A 95 4.03 -8.09 11.88
N PRO A 96 3.86 -8.96 12.89
CA PRO A 96 2.55 -9.22 13.48
C PRO A 96 1.89 -7.94 14.01
N GLY A 97 0.57 -7.85 13.89
CA GLY A 97 -0.25 -6.74 14.41
C GLY A 97 -1.11 -6.07 13.34
N LEU A 98 -1.64 -4.89 13.69
CA LEU A 98 -2.29 -3.95 12.78
C LEU A 98 -1.23 -3.24 11.94
N ASP A 99 -1.53 -2.79 10.72
CA ASP A 99 -0.55 -1.97 9.98
C ASP A 99 -0.33 -0.61 10.65
N ILE A 100 -1.39 -0.04 11.24
CA ILE A 100 -1.36 1.21 11.99
C ILE A 100 -2.12 1.03 13.30
N ASP A 101 -1.55 1.53 14.39
CA ASP A 101 -2.17 1.53 15.72
C ASP A 101 -1.61 2.72 16.52
N GLU A 102 -2.28 3.86 16.38
CA GLU A 102 -1.78 5.15 16.85
C GLU A 102 -2.83 5.90 17.68
N ILE A 103 -2.37 6.87 18.48
CA ILE A 103 -3.23 7.70 19.33
C ILE A 103 -3.22 9.15 18.83
N THR A 104 -4.40 9.73 18.66
CA THR A 104 -4.54 11.15 18.31
C THR A 104 -4.27 12.05 19.51
N ILE A 105 -4.11 13.36 19.29
CA ILE A 105 -3.92 14.34 20.37
C ILE A 105 -5.12 14.39 21.33
N GLU A 106 -6.31 14.05 20.84
CA GLU A 106 -7.53 13.92 21.65
C GLU A 106 -7.60 12.60 22.43
N ASN A 107 -6.50 11.83 22.47
CA ASN A 107 -6.40 10.52 23.11
C ASN A 107 -7.34 9.47 22.51
N GLU A 108 -7.63 9.58 21.22
CA GLU A 108 -8.49 8.63 20.50
C GLU A 108 -7.64 7.65 19.71
N ARG A 109 -7.97 6.36 19.81
CA ARG A 109 -7.23 5.31 19.09
C ARG A 109 -7.64 5.24 17.63
N CYS A 110 -6.63 5.22 16.76
CA CYS A 110 -6.74 5.11 15.31
C CYS A 110 -6.00 3.86 14.83
N ILE A 111 -6.76 2.89 14.31
CA ILE A 111 -6.22 1.63 13.78
C ILE A 111 -6.48 1.50 12.29
N ALA A 112 -5.55 0.85 11.57
CA ALA A 112 -5.73 0.58 10.15
C ALA A 112 -5.05 -0.69 9.63
N GLU A 113 -5.58 -1.15 8.49
CA GLU A 113 -5.00 -2.19 7.64
C GLU A 113 -4.88 -1.66 6.20
N ILE A 114 -3.81 -2.04 5.51
CA ILE A 114 -3.46 -1.58 4.17
C ILE A 114 -3.42 -2.77 3.21
N LYS A 115 -4.18 -2.69 2.11
CA LYS A 115 -4.21 -3.71 1.07
C LYS A 115 -3.80 -3.17 -0.29
N THR A 116 -2.68 -3.70 -0.78
CA THR A 116 -2.16 -3.50 -2.13
C THR A 116 -2.61 -4.60 -3.11
N ILE A 117 -3.72 -5.28 -2.81
CA ILE A 117 -4.20 -6.43 -3.59
C ILE A 117 -4.87 -5.99 -4.89
N PHE A 118 -4.36 -6.51 -6.00
CA PHE A 118 -5.00 -6.48 -7.32
C PHE A 118 -5.92 -7.70 -7.49
N PRO A 119 -7.21 -7.53 -7.84
CA PRO A 119 -8.07 -8.65 -8.17
C PRO A 119 -7.58 -9.34 -9.45
N TYR A 120 -7.47 -10.68 -9.44
CA TYR A 120 -6.99 -11.42 -10.60
C TYR A 120 -7.89 -11.26 -11.84
N GLN A 121 -7.26 -11.13 -13.03
CA GLN A 121 -7.84 -11.38 -14.36
C GLN A 121 -9.23 -10.75 -14.64
N ASN A 122 -9.36 -9.43 -14.66
CA ASN A 122 -10.62 -8.75 -15.03
C ASN A 122 -11.89 -9.18 -14.27
N LYS A 123 -11.78 -9.99 -13.20
CA LYS A 123 -12.91 -10.46 -12.40
C LYS A 123 -13.42 -9.40 -11.44
N ASN A 124 -14.73 -9.31 -11.27
CA ASN A 124 -15.40 -8.43 -10.30
C ASN A 124 -15.61 -9.13 -8.94
N TYR A 125 -14.65 -9.94 -8.52
CA TYR A 125 -14.64 -10.66 -7.25
C TYR A 125 -13.21 -11.01 -6.82
N PHE A 126 -13.04 -11.21 -5.52
CA PHE A 126 -11.80 -11.72 -4.94
C PHE A 126 -11.71 -13.24 -5.05
N GLY A 127 -10.51 -13.76 -5.34
CA GLY A 127 -10.22 -15.20 -5.22
C GLY A 127 -10.35 -15.69 -3.77
N ALA A 128 -10.40 -17.01 -3.55
CA ALA A 128 -10.63 -17.58 -2.20
C ALA A 128 -9.63 -17.06 -1.15
N GLU A 129 -8.34 -17.02 -1.49
CA GLU A 129 -7.29 -16.54 -0.58
C GLU A 129 -7.38 -15.04 -0.32
N GLN A 130 -7.73 -14.24 -1.34
CA GLN A 130 -7.98 -12.80 -1.17
C GLN A 130 -9.17 -12.56 -0.25
N LYS A 131 -10.26 -13.32 -0.38
CA LYS A 131 -11.42 -13.24 0.52
C LYS A 131 -11.04 -13.56 1.97
N LYS A 132 -10.27 -14.63 2.18
CA LYS A 132 -9.79 -15.02 3.51
C LYS A 132 -8.91 -13.93 4.13
N ALA A 133 -7.99 -13.36 3.35
CA ALA A 133 -7.14 -12.26 3.80
C ALA A 133 -7.99 -11.05 4.23
N PHE A 134 -8.86 -10.54 3.37
CA PHE A 134 -9.74 -9.41 3.72
C PHE A 134 -10.57 -9.66 4.98
N ARG A 135 -11.21 -10.84 5.10
CA ARG A 135 -12.02 -11.16 6.28
C ARG A 135 -11.20 -11.24 7.57
N LYS A 136 -9.95 -11.70 7.50
CA LYS A 136 -9.04 -11.70 8.65
C LYS A 136 -8.83 -10.26 9.15
N ASP A 137 -8.69 -9.31 8.24
CA ASP A 137 -8.45 -7.92 8.59
C ASP A 137 -9.73 -7.21 9.04
N PHE A 138 -10.88 -7.53 8.45
CA PHE A 138 -12.18 -7.04 8.95
C PHE A 138 -12.39 -7.48 10.40
N LYS A 139 -12.13 -8.76 10.68
CA LYS A 139 -12.21 -9.32 12.02
C LYS A 139 -11.25 -8.60 12.97
N LYS A 140 -9.98 -8.47 12.58
CA LYS A 140 -8.96 -7.77 13.38
C LYS A 140 -9.38 -6.33 13.73
N LEU A 141 -9.85 -5.56 12.76
CA LEU A 141 -10.30 -4.19 12.96
C LEU A 141 -11.57 -4.11 13.84
N LYS A 142 -12.51 -5.04 13.67
CA LYS A 142 -13.74 -5.09 14.48
C LYS A 142 -13.48 -5.43 15.93
N GLU A 143 -12.61 -6.41 16.19
CA GLU A 143 -12.32 -6.92 17.53
C GLU A 143 -11.46 -5.96 18.37
N ASN A 144 -10.70 -5.06 17.72
CA ASN A 144 -9.93 -4.05 18.44
C ASN A 144 -10.80 -2.82 18.73
N ASP A 145 -10.89 -2.43 20.00
CA ASP A 145 -11.57 -1.19 20.37
C ASP A 145 -10.75 0.04 19.94
N ALA A 146 -11.36 0.91 19.15
CA ALA A 146 -10.75 2.10 18.58
C ALA A 146 -11.85 3.00 17.99
N LYS A 147 -11.72 4.32 18.16
CA LYS A 147 -12.66 5.28 17.59
C LYS A 147 -12.56 5.37 16.08
N TYR A 148 -11.33 5.34 15.55
CA TYR A 148 -11.10 5.40 14.10
C TYR A 148 -10.57 4.06 13.61
N LYS A 149 -11.30 3.44 12.69
CA LYS A 149 -10.96 2.14 12.09
C LYS A 149 -10.94 2.27 10.58
N TYR A 150 -9.80 2.02 9.97
CA TYR A 150 -9.61 2.18 8.53
C TYR A 150 -9.22 0.88 7.84
N LEU A 151 -9.82 0.66 6.66
CA LEU A 151 -9.31 -0.26 5.67
C LEU A 151 -8.87 0.55 4.44
N PHE A 152 -7.57 0.62 4.20
CA PHE A 152 -7.01 1.29 3.04
C PHE A 152 -6.81 0.31 1.89
N VAL A 153 -7.25 0.71 0.71
CA VAL A 153 -6.98 0.00 -0.55
C VAL A 153 -6.37 0.95 -1.56
N VAL A 154 -5.46 0.44 -2.39
CA VAL A 154 -4.86 1.23 -3.49
C VAL A 154 -5.61 1.06 -4.80
N GLU A 155 -6.30 -0.07 -4.98
CA GLU A 155 -6.96 -0.43 -6.24
C GLU A 155 -8.44 -0.08 -6.27
N GLU A 156 -8.85 0.70 -7.26
CA GLU A 156 -10.25 1.12 -7.43
C GLU A 156 -11.18 -0.09 -7.61
N LYS A 157 -10.70 -1.14 -8.28
CA LYS A 157 -11.47 -2.37 -8.44
C LYS A 157 -11.71 -3.08 -7.11
N SER A 158 -10.69 -3.17 -6.26
CA SER A 158 -10.81 -3.75 -4.93
C SER A 158 -11.79 -2.93 -4.09
N PHE A 159 -11.67 -1.60 -4.11
CA PHE A 159 -12.62 -0.68 -3.46
C PHE A 159 -14.06 -0.92 -3.89
N ASN A 160 -14.31 -1.04 -5.21
CA ASN A 160 -15.65 -1.26 -5.74
C ASN A 160 -16.22 -2.63 -5.38
N ILE A 161 -15.38 -3.68 -5.35
CA ILE A 161 -15.80 -5.01 -4.88
C ILE A 161 -16.19 -4.96 -3.40
N LEU A 162 -15.39 -4.31 -2.56
CA LEU A 162 -15.67 -4.15 -1.13
C LEU A 162 -17.00 -3.43 -0.92
N LYS A 163 -17.19 -2.29 -1.59
CA LYS A 163 -18.43 -1.50 -1.51
C LYS A 163 -19.67 -2.28 -1.96
N LYS A 164 -19.55 -3.09 -3.02
CA LYS A 164 -20.71 -3.82 -3.57
C LYS A 164 -21.05 -5.10 -2.83
N LYS A 165 -20.05 -5.83 -2.32
CA LYS A 165 -20.21 -7.22 -1.83
C LYS A 165 -19.93 -7.42 -0.35
N TYR A 166 -19.17 -6.52 0.27
CA TYR A 166 -18.68 -6.68 1.64
C TYR A 166 -19.12 -5.54 2.57
N ILE A 167 -20.03 -4.69 2.12
CA ILE A 167 -20.42 -3.47 2.83
C ILE A 167 -20.99 -3.76 4.24
N SER A 168 -21.77 -4.83 4.39
CA SER A 168 -22.27 -5.28 5.70
C SER A 168 -21.18 -5.89 6.58
N GLU A 169 -20.17 -6.52 5.98
CA GLU A 169 -19.00 -7.04 6.71
C GLU A 169 -18.06 -5.90 7.16
N LEU A 170 -18.25 -4.67 6.67
CA LEU A 170 -17.41 -3.51 6.95
C LEU A 170 -18.06 -2.47 7.89
N THR A 171 -19.21 -2.78 8.48
CA THR A 171 -19.85 -1.87 9.45
C THR A 171 -18.88 -1.45 10.55
N GLY A 172 -18.79 -0.13 10.81
CA GLY A 172 -17.87 0.46 11.78
C GLY A 172 -16.43 0.62 11.28
N ILE A 173 -16.14 0.30 10.01
CA ILE A 173 -14.83 0.48 9.37
C ILE A 173 -14.98 1.45 8.20
N THR A 174 -14.18 2.51 8.18
CA THR A 174 -14.10 3.40 7.03
C THR A 174 -13.17 2.80 5.99
N THR A 175 -13.68 2.51 4.80
CA THR A 175 -12.87 2.00 3.68
C THR A 175 -12.49 3.15 2.77
N VAL A 176 -11.20 3.28 2.45
CA VAL A 176 -10.64 4.41 1.68
C VAL A 176 -9.83 3.91 0.47
N LEU A 177 -10.08 4.48 -0.70
CA LEU A 177 -9.26 4.34 -1.90
C LEU A 177 -8.16 5.41 -1.91
N LEU A 178 -6.93 5.01 -1.57
CA LEU A 178 -5.82 5.93 -1.31
C LEU A 178 -5.51 6.91 -2.45
N PRO A 179 -5.42 6.51 -3.74
CA PRO A 179 -5.03 7.45 -4.80
C PRO A 179 -6.01 8.61 -5.02
N SER A 180 -7.28 8.43 -4.64
CA SER A 180 -8.34 9.43 -4.89
C SER A 180 -8.94 10.02 -3.62
N GLY A 181 -8.69 9.41 -2.45
CA GLY A 181 -9.37 9.74 -1.20
C GLY A 181 -10.86 9.39 -1.16
N LYS A 182 -11.42 8.73 -2.21
CA LYS A 182 -12.80 8.22 -2.19
C LYS A 182 -12.97 7.28 -1.01
N LEU A 183 -14.08 7.38 -0.29
CA LEU A 183 -14.36 6.53 0.86
C LEU A 183 -15.82 6.08 0.89
N PHE A 184 -16.07 5.00 1.64
CA PHE A 184 -17.40 4.65 2.10
C PHE A 184 -17.31 4.13 3.54
N GLN A 185 -18.41 4.30 4.27
CA GLN A 185 -18.57 3.83 5.64
C GLN A 185 -20.04 3.44 5.82
N VAL A 186 -20.27 2.40 6.63
CA VAL A 186 -21.59 1.92 7.05
C VAL A 186 -21.59 1.69 8.54
#